data_AF-A0A7X6CKG6-F1
#
_entry.id   AF-A0A7X6CKG6-F1
#
_cell.length_a   1.000
_cell.length_b   1.000
_cell.length_c   1.000
_cell.angle_alpha   90.00
_cell.angle_beta   90.00
_cell.angle_gamma   90.00
#
_symmetry.space_group_name_H-M   'P 1'
#
loop_
_entity.id
_entity.type
_entity.pdbx_description
1 polymer ?
#
loop_
_entity_poly.entity_id
_entity_poly.type
_entity_poly.pdbx_seq_one_letter_code
_entity_poly.pdbx_strand_id
1 'polypeptide(L)'
;MNIFKTAILFSAAATILLGITTEQTAVAGTLKLDWNYTIDPSNDSLGGPEKFELHGMALKDDWAANTIWVAITANMPLTGIDTGNPYEGMTVSNGNIGWGDLFFDFSGNNSYQNANDSGSLFGIRFAPNNDSKAPETGVYSGVKATSVVTENAGWWNLHNQNSGLNRRTGVESGMGDLAWNDPYYGIYTTPTTFENSANHIPNIIASGNKIGDITMVGDAELAAAGFALGEFPARGKHTIGFKFDKSLLPIGRYTATLLQECNNDPLAAIGATAVPEPSSILATMLGFGAFGVWRKRKQKLAT
;
A
#
# COMPACT_ATOMS: atom_id res chain seq x y z
N MET A 1 65.78 24.32 -32.98
CA MET A 1 65.28 25.11 -34.11
C MET A 1 64.17 24.30 -34.78
N ASN A 2 62.94 24.80 -34.75
CA ASN A 2 61.71 24.37 -35.45
C ASN A 2 61.19 22.94 -35.16
N ILE A 3 60.14 22.76 -34.35
CA ILE A 3 58.69 22.97 -34.59
C ILE A 3 58.13 21.97 -35.61
N PHE A 4 57.21 21.10 -35.16
CA PHE A 4 55.94 20.66 -35.78
C PHE A 4 55.37 19.53 -34.89
N LYS A 5 54.58 19.81 -33.84
CA LYS A 5 53.10 19.87 -33.82
C LYS A 5 52.40 18.74 -34.57
N THR A 6 51.97 17.71 -33.84
CA THR A 6 50.88 16.81 -34.25
C THR A 6 49.87 16.74 -33.11
N ALA A 7 48.68 17.27 -33.37
CA ALA A 7 47.55 17.26 -32.46
C ALA A 7 46.91 15.86 -32.43
N ILE A 8 46.71 15.31 -31.24
CA ILE A 8 45.91 14.10 -31.04
C ILE A 8 44.46 14.55 -30.81
N LEU A 9 43.62 14.30 -31.81
CA LEU A 9 42.18 14.51 -31.76
C LEU A 9 41.55 13.44 -30.86
N PHE A 10 40.90 13.88 -29.78
CA PHE A 10 39.97 13.09 -28.99
C PHE A 10 38.73 12.78 -29.83
N SER A 11 38.45 11.50 -30.07
CA SER A 11 37.14 11.04 -30.57
C SER A 11 36.34 10.50 -29.38
N ALA A 12 35.42 11.33 -28.86
CA ALA A 12 34.40 10.87 -27.92
C ALA A 12 33.22 10.33 -28.73
N ALA A 13 33.09 8.99 -28.78
CA ALA A 13 31.90 8.35 -29.31
C ALA A 13 30.81 8.40 -28.22
N ALA A 14 29.86 9.32 -28.36
CA ALA A 14 28.65 9.35 -27.56
C ALA A 14 27.61 8.42 -28.21
N THR A 15 27.48 7.20 -27.67
CA THR A 15 26.41 6.28 -28.06
C THR A 15 25.13 6.69 -27.34
N ILE A 16 24.19 7.28 -28.08
CA ILE A 16 22.82 7.55 -27.60
C ILE A 16 22.05 6.23 -27.74
N LEU A 17 21.81 5.54 -26.63
CA LEU A 17 20.83 4.45 -26.57
C LEU A 17 19.44 5.08 -26.37
N LEU A 18 18.68 5.20 -27.46
CA LEU A 18 17.24 5.45 -27.42
C LEU A 18 16.53 4.10 -27.18
N GLY A 19 16.42 3.73 -25.91
CA GLY A 19 15.58 2.62 -25.47
C GLY A 19 14.12 3.09 -25.35
N ILE A 20 13.26 2.47 -26.14
CA ILE A 20 11.82 2.69 -26.18
C ILE A 20 11.23 2.23 -24.84
N THR A 21 10.78 3.17 -24.01
CA THR A 21 9.98 2.86 -22.81
C THR A 21 8.50 2.93 -23.17
N THR A 22 7.87 1.78 -23.35
CA THR A 22 6.42 1.66 -23.13
C THR A 22 6.19 0.56 -22.11
N GLU A 23 6.61 0.84 -20.87
CA GLU A 23 6.01 0.21 -19.71
C GLU A 23 4.94 1.18 -19.23
N GLN A 24 3.70 0.68 -19.18
CA GLN A 24 2.61 1.36 -18.50
C GLN A 24 3.01 1.45 -17.04
N THR A 25 3.51 2.62 -16.64
CA THR A 25 3.83 2.91 -15.25
C THR A 25 2.57 2.70 -14.43
N ALA A 26 2.60 1.73 -13.53
CA ALA A 26 1.81 1.77 -12.31
C ALA A 26 1.90 3.20 -11.76
N VAL A 27 0.75 3.83 -11.50
CA VAL A 27 0.73 5.12 -10.81
C VAL A 27 1.08 4.80 -9.37
N ALA A 28 2.38 4.72 -9.07
CA ALA A 28 2.86 4.72 -7.70
C ALA A 28 2.21 5.92 -6.98
N GLY A 29 1.71 5.69 -5.77
CA GLY A 29 0.92 6.69 -5.05
C GLY A 29 1.54 8.09 -5.02
N THR A 30 0.69 9.10 -4.92
CA THR A 30 1.15 10.50 -4.94
C THR A 30 1.77 10.84 -3.59
N LEU A 31 3.08 11.13 -3.56
CA LEU A 31 3.75 11.58 -2.35
C LEU A 31 3.42 13.06 -2.06
N LYS A 32 2.77 13.34 -0.93
CA LYS A 32 2.50 14.72 -0.48
C LYS A 32 2.63 14.83 1.03
N LEU A 33 3.45 15.77 1.51
CA LEU A 33 3.73 15.96 2.94
C LEU A 33 4.18 14.65 3.63
N ASP A 34 5.00 13.86 2.95
CA ASP A 34 5.51 12.55 3.38
C ASP A 34 4.46 11.44 3.50
N TRP A 35 3.24 11.68 3.01
CA TRP A 35 2.20 10.67 2.85
C TRP A 35 2.16 10.16 1.42
N ASN A 36 2.17 8.85 1.26
CA ASN A 36 1.94 8.15 0.01
C ASN A 36 0.43 7.88 -0.14
N TYR A 37 -0.24 8.60 -1.04
CA TYR A 37 -1.67 8.44 -1.30
C TYR A 37 -1.92 7.49 -2.47
N THR A 38 -2.56 6.37 -2.17
CA THR A 38 -3.11 5.42 -3.13
C THR A 38 -4.59 5.74 -3.30
N ILE A 39 -4.95 6.17 -4.51
CA ILE A 39 -6.30 6.63 -4.85
C ILE A 39 -7.05 5.47 -5.48
N ASP A 40 -8.19 5.11 -4.90
CA ASP A 40 -9.13 4.21 -5.55
C ASP A 40 -10.01 5.01 -6.52
N PRO A 41 -10.30 4.51 -7.73
CA PRO A 41 -11.31 5.11 -8.58
C PRO A 41 -12.65 5.19 -7.85
N SER A 42 -13.56 6.03 -8.36
CA SER A 42 -14.88 6.18 -7.75
C SER A 42 -15.95 5.41 -8.52
N ASN A 43 -16.89 4.81 -7.80
CA ASN A 43 -18.03 4.02 -8.26
C ASN A 43 -17.64 2.68 -8.91
N ASP A 44 -16.56 2.06 -8.44
CA ASP A 44 -16.12 0.71 -8.80
C ASP A 44 -16.34 -0.34 -7.71
N SER A 45 -16.97 0.03 -6.60
CA SER A 45 -17.44 -0.95 -5.62
C SER A 45 -18.65 -1.76 -6.11
N LEU A 46 -18.70 -3.02 -5.69
CA LEU A 46 -19.90 -3.88 -5.78
C LEU A 46 -20.66 -3.92 -4.44
N GLY A 47 -21.91 -4.38 -4.47
CA GLY A 47 -22.75 -4.50 -3.25
C GLY A 47 -23.35 -3.17 -2.74
N GLY A 48 -23.12 -2.08 -3.47
CA GLY A 48 -23.61 -0.73 -3.18
C GLY A 48 -22.47 0.25 -2.94
N PRO A 49 -22.15 1.15 -3.90
CA PRO A 49 -21.13 2.19 -3.70
C PRO A 49 -21.40 3.06 -2.47
N GLU A 50 -22.65 3.25 -2.08
CA GLU A 50 -23.00 3.98 -0.87
C GLU A 50 -22.59 3.28 0.44
N LYS A 51 -22.16 2.02 0.37
CA LYS A 51 -21.81 1.14 1.49
C LYS A 51 -20.34 0.72 1.47
N PHE A 52 -19.90 0.12 0.37
CA PHE A 52 -18.64 -0.63 0.32
C PHE A 52 -17.51 0.11 -0.39
N GLU A 53 -17.80 1.26 -1.00
CA GLU A 53 -16.81 2.05 -1.71
C GLU A 53 -15.61 2.45 -0.83
N LEU A 54 -14.42 2.08 -1.28
CA LEU A 54 -13.15 2.63 -0.85
C LEU A 54 -12.83 3.85 -1.72
N HIS A 55 -12.32 4.91 -1.11
CA HIS A 55 -11.86 6.09 -1.85
C HIS A 55 -10.32 6.18 -1.89
N GLY A 56 -9.67 5.29 -1.14
CA GLY A 56 -8.23 5.15 -1.10
C GLY A 56 -7.65 4.98 0.30
N MET A 57 -6.32 4.88 0.32
CA MET A 57 -5.50 4.72 1.52
C MET A 57 -4.27 5.62 1.41
N ALA A 58 -3.85 6.18 2.53
CA ALA A 58 -2.61 6.92 2.64
C ALA A 58 -1.72 6.30 3.71
N LEU A 59 -0.43 6.14 3.41
CA LEU A 59 0.57 5.66 4.35
C LEU A 59 1.67 6.71 4.54
N LYS A 60 2.10 6.93 5.78
CA LYS A 60 3.28 7.75 6.08
C LYS A 60 4.28 6.97 6.91
N ASP A 61 5.53 7.03 6.47
CA ASP A 61 6.69 6.52 7.19
C ASP A 61 7.36 7.67 7.96
N ASP A 62 6.95 7.88 9.21
CA ASP A 62 7.53 8.91 10.08
C ASP A 62 8.76 8.37 10.79
N TRP A 63 9.91 8.53 10.12
CA TRP A 63 11.18 8.02 10.62
C TRP A 63 11.63 8.69 11.93
N ALA A 64 11.35 10.00 12.09
CA ALA A 64 11.74 10.74 13.28
C ALA A 64 10.98 10.26 14.53
N ALA A 65 9.72 9.86 14.35
CA ALA A 65 8.87 9.31 15.41
C ALA A 65 8.88 7.77 15.47
N ASN A 66 9.65 7.07 14.63
CA ASN A 66 9.63 5.61 14.49
C ASN A 66 8.20 5.05 14.31
N THR A 67 7.36 5.72 13.52
CA THR A 67 5.93 5.42 13.43
C THR A 67 5.50 5.25 11.98
N ILE A 68 4.71 4.20 11.70
CA ILE A 68 3.92 4.11 10.47
C ILE A 68 2.51 4.61 10.77
N TRP A 69 2.04 5.52 9.92
CA TRP A 69 0.66 6.00 9.94
C TRP A 69 -0.10 5.43 8.75
N VAL A 70 -1.36 5.08 8.99
CA VAL A 70 -2.30 4.63 7.96
C VAL A 70 -3.59 5.41 8.10
N ALA A 71 -4.11 5.91 6.98
CA ALA A 71 -5.43 6.52 6.87
C ALA A 71 -6.18 5.86 5.71
N ILE A 72 -7.40 5.40 5.95
CA ILE A 72 -8.29 4.81 4.95
C ILE A 72 -9.53 5.68 4.87
N THR A 73 -10.00 5.98 3.67
CA THR A 73 -11.27 6.68 3.47
C THR A 73 -12.25 5.78 2.71
N ALA A 74 -13.46 5.62 3.25
CA ALA A 74 -14.44 4.67 2.74
C ALA A 74 -15.87 5.06 3.12
N ASN A 75 -16.84 4.42 2.48
CA ASN A 75 -18.24 4.49 2.87
C ASN A 75 -18.62 3.49 3.97
N MET A 76 -17.78 2.48 4.22
CA MET A 76 -17.97 1.51 5.29
C MET A 76 -17.42 2.04 6.63
N PRO A 77 -18.18 2.00 7.73
CA PRO A 77 -17.65 2.36 9.05
C PRO A 77 -16.67 1.30 9.56
N LEU A 78 -15.85 1.64 10.56
CA LEU A 78 -14.88 0.71 11.18
C LEU A 78 -15.53 -0.58 11.72
N THR A 79 -16.80 -0.50 12.12
CA THR A 79 -17.58 -1.63 12.68
C THR A 79 -18.12 -2.59 11.62
N GLY A 80 -17.87 -2.35 10.33
CA GLY A 80 -18.54 -3.05 9.24
C GLY A 80 -20.01 -2.64 9.09
N ILE A 81 -20.72 -3.33 8.20
CA ILE A 81 -22.12 -3.09 7.89
C ILE A 81 -22.95 -4.27 8.38
N ASP A 82 -23.93 -4.00 9.25
CA ASP A 82 -24.97 -4.98 9.58
C ASP A 82 -25.88 -5.16 8.36
N THR A 83 -25.82 -6.35 7.76
CA THR A 83 -26.60 -6.72 6.57
C THR A 83 -27.72 -7.69 6.91
N GLY A 84 -27.74 -8.24 8.13
CA GLY A 84 -28.50 -9.44 8.46
C GLY A 84 -28.02 -10.68 7.68
N ASN A 85 -28.78 -11.79 7.83
CA ASN A 85 -28.54 -13.04 7.12
C ASN A 85 -29.88 -13.66 6.68
N PRO A 86 -30.13 -13.87 5.36
CA PRO A 86 -29.21 -13.67 4.24
C PRO A 86 -29.15 -12.22 3.73
N TYR A 87 -28.03 -11.84 3.12
CA TYR A 87 -27.87 -10.59 2.36
C TYR A 87 -27.90 -10.90 0.86
N GLU A 88 -28.84 -10.29 0.12
CA GLU A 88 -29.04 -10.54 -1.31
C GLU A 88 -29.18 -12.04 -1.68
N GLY A 89 -29.72 -12.85 -0.77
CA GLY A 89 -29.88 -14.30 -0.96
C GLY A 89 -28.61 -15.12 -0.72
N MET A 90 -27.52 -14.48 -0.32
CA MET A 90 -26.26 -15.12 0.08
C MET A 90 -26.08 -15.09 1.60
N THR A 91 -25.37 -16.08 2.13
CA THR A 91 -25.08 -16.18 3.57
C THR A 91 -24.09 -15.09 3.99
N VAL A 92 -24.39 -14.47 5.13
CA VAL A 92 -23.47 -13.62 5.89
C VAL A 92 -23.39 -14.21 7.29
N SER A 93 -22.29 -14.88 7.61
CA SER A 93 -22.24 -15.89 8.70
C SER A 93 -22.50 -15.30 10.08
N ASN A 94 -22.13 -14.04 10.29
CA ASN A 94 -22.33 -13.29 11.54
C ASN A 94 -23.34 -12.13 11.39
N GLY A 95 -24.00 -12.02 10.22
CA GLY A 95 -24.92 -10.92 9.87
C GLY A 95 -24.24 -9.57 9.58
N ASN A 96 -22.91 -9.51 9.57
CA ASN A 96 -22.10 -8.33 9.36
C ASN A 96 -21.10 -8.56 8.22
N ILE A 97 -20.96 -7.58 7.34
CA ILE A 97 -19.85 -7.54 6.38
C ILE A 97 -18.84 -6.52 6.87
N GLY A 98 -17.67 -7.00 7.27
CA GLY A 98 -16.60 -6.24 7.88
C GLY A 98 -15.44 -5.94 6.95
N TRP A 99 -14.40 -5.36 7.56
CA TRP A 99 -13.10 -5.14 6.95
C TRP A 99 -12.28 -6.42 6.95
N GLY A 100 -11.58 -6.72 5.86
CA GLY A 100 -10.45 -7.64 5.94
C GLY A 100 -9.29 -7.03 6.73
N ASP A 101 -8.20 -7.77 6.83
CA ASP A 101 -6.97 -7.27 7.43
C ASP A 101 -6.10 -6.56 6.36
N LEU A 102 -5.30 -5.58 6.78
CA LEU A 102 -4.34 -4.92 5.88
C LEU A 102 -3.05 -5.74 5.85
N PHE A 103 -2.67 -6.25 4.68
CA PHE A 103 -1.44 -7.02 4.51
C PHE A 103 -0.33 -6.20 3.91
N PHE A 104 0.90 -6.48 4.33
CA PHE A 104 2.13 -5.98 3.71
C PHE A 104 3.00 -7.17 3.28
N ASP A 105 3.39 -7.17 2.01
CA ASP A 105 4.38 -8.11 1.46
C ASP A 105 5.71 -7.38 1.21
N PHE A 106 6.74 -7.78 1.95
CA PHE A 106 8.12 -7.31 1.79
C PHE A 106 9.02 -8.33 1.08
N SER A 107 8.47 -9.45 0.62
CA SER A 107 9.26 -10.58 0.13
C SER A 107 9.98 -10.29 -1.19
N GLY A 108 9.48 -9.36 -1.99
CA GLY A 108 10.00 -9.07 -3.33
C GLY A 108 9.75 -10.18 -4.34
N ASN A 109 8.91 -11.17 -4.00
CA ASN A 109 8.60 -12.32 -4.86
C ASN A 109 7.61 -11.99 -5.98
N ASN A 110 7.09 -10.76 -6.02
CA ASN A 110 6.08 -10.30 -6.98
C ASN A 110 4.89 -11.26 -7.12
N SER A 111 4.45 -11.87 -6.00
CA SER A 111 3.30 -12.76 -5.97
C SER A 111 2.68 -12.80 -4.57
N TYR A 112 1.44 -12.33 -4.47
CA TYR A 112 0.67 -12.35 -3.22
C TYR A 112 0.48 -13.79 -2.71
N GLN A 113 0.24 -14.74 -3.63
CA GLN A 113 0.11 -16.16 -3.29
C GLN A 113 1.40 -16.71 -2.68
N ASN A 114 2.56 -16.47 -3.30
CA ASN A 114 3.84 -16.98 -2.77
C ASN A 114 4.16 -16.39 -1.40
N ALA A 115 3.89 -15.09 -1.20
CA ALA A 115 4.05 -14.44 0.09
C ALA A 115 3.13 -15.05 1.15
N ASN A 116 1.88 -15.33 0.78
CA ASN A 116 0.91 -15.98 1.65
C ASN A 116 1.30 -17.43 2.02
N ASP A 117 1.63 -18.25 1.03
CA ASP A 117 1.92 -19.68 1.18
C ASP A 117 3.17 -19.91 2.06
N SER A 118 4.17 -19.04 1.90
CA SER A 118 5.39 -19.03 2.71
C SER A 118 5.20 -18.45 4.11
N GLY A 119 4.06 -17.82 4.39
CA GLY A 119 3.80 -17.13 5.65
C GLY A 119 4.66 -15.88 5.83
N SER A 120 5.06 -15.21 4.75
CA SER A 120 5.95 -14.05 4.80
C SER A 120 5.20 -12.71 4.90
N LEU A 121 3.87 -12.73 4.93
CA LEU A 121 3.07 -11.52 5.09
C LEU A 121 3.25 -10.94 6.49
N PHE A 122 3.14 -9.61 6.56
CA PHE A 122 2.77 -8.90 7.77
C PHE A 122 1.31 -8.52 7.66
N GLY A 123 0.55 -8.65 8.74
CA GLY A 123 -0.88 -8.38 8.75
C GLY A 123 -1.23 -7.39 9.85
N ILE A 124 -2.11 -6.44 9.56
CA ILE A 124 -2.64 -5.51 10.55
C ILE A 124 -4.12 -5.82 10.73
N ARG A 125 -4.47 -6.38 11.89
CA ARG A 125 -5.88 -6.47 12.32
C ARG A 125 -6.25 -5.13 12.95
N PHE A 126 -6.89 -4.25 12.18
CA PHE A 126 -7.27 -2.92 12.64
C PHE A 126 -8.75 -2.81 13.01
N ALA A 127 -9.62 -3.56 12.34
CA ALA A 127 -11.03 -3.62 12.66
C ALA A 127 -11.29 -4.69 13.73
N PRO A 128 -11.94 -4.36 14.86
CA PRO A 128 -12.26 -5.36 15.88
C PRO A 128 -13.37 -6.32 15.40
N ASN A 129 -14.32 -5.81 14.61
CA ASN A 129 -15.45 -6.56 14.07
C ASN A 129 -15.11 -7.08 12.67
N ASN A 130 -14.23 -8.07 12.62
CA ASN A 130 -14.00 -8.87 11.42
C ASN A 130 -13.78 -10.36 11.78
N ASP A 131 -13.94 -11.22 10.78
CA ASP A 131 -13.89 -12.67 10.82
C ASP A 131 -12.47 -13.24 10.86
N SER A 132 -11.48 -12.34 10.97
CA SER A 132 -10.08 -12.68 11.16
C SER A 132 -9.89 -13.65 12.32
N LYS A 133 -8.94 -14.57 12.19
CA LYS A 133 -8.61 -15.56 13.21
C LYS A 133 -7.55 -15.05 14.19
N ALA A 134 -6.95 -13.89 13.92
CA ALA A 134 -6.10 -13.16 14.87
C ALA A 134 -6.96 -12.68 16.07
N PRO A 135 -6.67 -13.02 17.33
CA PRO A 135 -7.64 -12.82 18.41
C PRO A 135 -7.94 -11.37 18.79
N GLU A 136 -7.09 -10.42 18.42
CA GLU A 136 -7.18 -9.03 18.83
C GLU A 136 -6.59 -8.09 17.78
N THR A 137 -6.85 -6.79 17.90
CA THR A 137 -6.21 -5.81 17.02
C THR A 137 -4.70 -5.74 17.28
N GLY A 138 -3.94 -5.49 16.23
CA GLY A 138 -2.48 -5.43 16.32
C GLY A 138 -1.75 -5.67 15.01
N VAL A 139 -0.43 -5.66 15.13
CA VAL A 139 0.52 -5.98 14.06
C VAL A 139 0.95 -7.44 14.21
N TYR A 140 0.87 -8.19 13.13
CA TYR A 140 1.20 -9.61 13.07
C TYR A 140 2.31 -9.87 12.06
N SER A 141 3.22 -10.79 12.39
CA SER A 141 4.25 -11.31 11.48
C SER A 141 4.12 -12.81 11.29
N GLY A 142 4.78 -13.35 10.26
CA GLY A 142 4.65 -14.76 9.93
C GLY A 142 3.24 -15.11 9.45
N VAL A 143 2.56 -14.15 8.81
CA VAL A 143 1.12 -14.24 8.54
C VAL A 143 0.87 -15.16 7.36
N LYS A 144 -0.07 -16.09 7.57
CA LYS A 144 -0.84 -16.73 6.51
C LYS A 144 -2.25 -16.18 6.56
N ALA A 145 -2.70 -15.63 5.46
CA ALA A 145 -4.05 -15.18 5.22
C ALA A 145 -4.92 -16.32 4.66
N THR A 146 -6.23 -16.20 4.87
CA THR A 146 -7.28 -17.00 4.25
C THR A 146 -8.35 -16.07 3.70
N SER A 147 -9.23 -16.61 2.85
CA SER A 147 -10.40 -15.91 2.37
C SER A 147 -11.61 -16.21 3.25
N VAL A 148 -12.49 -15.22 3.44
CA VAL A 148 -13.85 -15.34 4.02
C VAL A 148 -14.94 -14.84 3.08
N VAL A 149 -14.63 -14.68 1.79
CA VAL A 149 -15.57 -14.14 0.80
C VAL A 149 -16.83 -15.00 0.67
N THR A 150 -16.72 -16.32 0.82
CA THR A 150 -17.86 -17.24 0.75
C THR A 150 -18.81 -17.14 1.94
N GLU A 151 -18.28 -16.73 3.09
CA GLU A 151 -18.98 -16.59 4.36
C GLU A 151 -19.69 -15.24 4.49
N ASN A 152 -19.33 -14.27 3.64
CA ASN A 152 -19.75 -12.87 3.71
C ASN A 152 -20.29 -12.32 2.38
N ALA A 153 -21.09 -13.14 1.67
CA ALA A 153 -21.77 -12.76 0.44
C ALA A 153 -20.85 -12.12 -0.62
N GLY A 154 -19.60 -12.56 -0.66
CA GLY A 154 -18.52 -11.90 -1.38
C GLY A 154 -18.22 -12.43 -2.77
N TRP A 155 -17.40 -11.68 -3.50
CA TRP A 155 -16.86 -12.07 -4.78
C TRP A 155 -15.62 -12.94 -4.59
N TRP A 156 -15.66 -14.14 -5.16
CA TRP A 156 -14.66 -15.18 -4.92
C TRP A 156 -13.23 -14.71 -5.13
N ASN A 157 -12.99 -13.98 -6.21
CA ASN A 157 -11.67 -13.47 -6.55
C ASN A 157 -11.76 -12.16 -7.34
N LEU A 158 -10.61 -11.60 -7.69
CA LEU A 158 -10.52 -10.32 -8.41
C LEU A 158 -11.14 -10.41 -9.82
N HIS A 159 -11.01 -11.56 -10.49
CA HIS A 159 -11.66 -11.75 -11.78
C HIS A 159 -13.19 -11.70 -11.70
N ASN A 160 -13.78 -12.44 -10.77
CA ASN A 160 -15.22 -12.51 -10.61
C ASN A 160 -15.78 -11.15 -10.15
N GLN A 161 -15.08 -10.47 -9.24
CA GLN A 161 -15.40 -9.10 -8.83
C GLN A 161 -15.38 -8.17 -10.05
N ASN A 162 -14.26 -8.09 -10.78
CA ASN A 162 -14.14 -7.18 -11.91
C ASN A 162 -15.15 -7.49 -13.02
N SER A 163 -15.38 -8.77 -13.33
CA SER A 163 -16.39 -9.18 -14.31
C SER A 163 -17.80 -8.80 -13.87
N GLY A 164 -18.09 -8.88 -12.58
CA GLY A 164 -19.34 -8.45 -11.97
C GLY A 164 -19.55 -6.95 -12.11
N LEU A 165 -18.50 -6.17 -11.85
CA LEU A 165 -18.49 -4.71 -12.01
C LEU A 165 -18.68 -4.31 -13.47
N ASN A 166 -17.82 -4.79 -14.35
CA ASN A 166 -17.83 -4.46 -15.77
C ASN A 166 -19.20 -4.76 -16.41
N ARG A 167 -19.82 -5.90 -16.06
CA ARG A 167 -21.17 -6.24 -16.52
C ARG A 167 -22.24 -5.25 -16.05
N ARG A 168 -22.10 -4.66 -14.86
CA ARG A 168 -23.09 -3.76 -14.24
C ARG A 168 -22.88 -2.30 -14.65
N THR A 169 -21.64 -1.86 -14.78
CA THR A 169 -21.27 -0.44 -14.92
C THR A 169 -20.52 -0.13 -16.21
N GLY A 170 -19.94 -1.12 -16.87
CA GLY A 170 -19.03 -0.94 -18.01
C GLY A 170 -17.63 -0.47 -17.63
N VAL A 171 -17.30 -0.42 -16.33
CA VAL A 171 -16.01 0.02 -15.78
C VAL A 171 -15.21 -1.18 -15.28
N GLU A 172 -13.88 -1.11 -15.36
CA GLU A 172 -12.99 -2.10 -14.73
C GLU A 172 -12.66 -1.69 -13.28
N SER A 173 -12.45 -2.68 -12.42
CA SER A 173 -12.11 -2.43 -11.01
C SER A 173 -10.76 -1.76 -10.91
N GLY A 174 -10.71 -0.65 -10.16
CA GLY A 174 -9.48 -0.15 -9.59
C GLY A 174 -9.03 -1.00 -8.43
N MET A 175 -7.73 -0.89 -8.14
CA MET A 175 -7.12 -1.35 -6.88
C MET A 175 -6.06 -0.36 -6.43
N GLY A 176 -6.23 0.94 -6.69
CA GLY A 176 -5.18 1.92 -6.40
C GLY A 176 -3.94 1.79 -7.29
N ASP A 177 -2.78 1.51 -6.68
CA ASP A 177 -1.47 1.55 -7.34
C ASP A 177 -1.25 0.34 -8.28
N LEU A 178 -2.00 -0.74 -8.08
CA LEU A 178 -1.99 -1.93 -8.94
C LEU A 178 -3.32 -2.05 -9.68
N ALA A 179 -3.29 -2.67 -10.86
CA ALA A 179 -4.51 -3.05 -11.56
C ALA A 179 -5.09 -4.34 -10.94
N TRP A 180 -6.41 -4.55 -11.07
CA TRP A 180 -7.06 -5.79 -10.60
C TRP A 180 -6.49 -7.07 -11.21
N ASN A 181 -5.88 -6.96 -12.40
CA ASN A 181 -5.24 -8.05 -13.13
C ASN A 181 -3.71 -8.01 -13.08
N ASP A 182 -3.12 -7.27 -12.14
CA ASP A 182 -1.67 -7.20 -11.99
C ASP A 182 -1.08 -8.61 -11.77
N PRO A 183 0.06 -8.95 -12.41
CA PRO A 183 0.71 -10.25 -12.22
C PRO A 183 0.97 -10.64 -10.77
N TYR A 184 1.14 -9.66 -9.86
CA TYR A 184 1.25 -9.89 -8.43
C TYR A 184 0.08 -10.70 -7.85
N TYR A 185 -1.13 -10.56 -8.42
CA TYR A 185 -2.33 -11.29 -8.01
C TYR A 185 -2.66 -12.51 -8.87
N GLY A 186 -1.78 -12.92 -9.79
CA GLY A 186 -2.09 -13.78 -10.95
C GLY A 186 -3.11 -14.91 -10.77
N ILE A 187 -3.03 -15.77 -9.75
CA ILE A 187 -4.02 -16.85 -9.56
C ILE A 187 -5.44 -16.33 -9.28
N TYR A 188 -5.56 -15.19 -8.60
CA TYR A 188 -6.81 -14.55 -8.19
C TYR A 188 -7.47 -13.76 -9.33
N THR A 189 -6.77 -13.59 -10.46
CA THR A 189 -7.26 -12.88 -11.65
C THR A 189 -7.74 -13.86 -12.73
N THR A 190 -7.73 -15.16 -12.43
CA THR A 190 -8.28 -16.21 -13.30
C THR A 190 -9.76 -16.48 -12.98
N PRO A 191 -10.61 -16.76 -13.98
CA PRO A 191 -11.99 -17.15 -13.73
C PRO A 191 -12.06 -18.37 -12.82
N THR A 192 -12.88 -18.29 -11.77
CA THR A 192 -13.16 -19.44 -10.90
C THR A 192 -14.66 -19.66 -10.71
N THR A 193 -15.02 -20.86 -10.27
CA THR A 193 -16.37 -21.21 -9.80
C THR A 193 -16.40 -21.22 -8.28
N PHE A 194 -17.60 -21.13 -7.70
CA PHE A 194 -17.83 -21.22 -6.25
C PHE A 194 -17.14 -22.44 -5.60
N GLU A 195 -17.08 -23.57 -6.31
CA GLU A 195 -16.52 -24.82 -5.80
C GLU A 195 -14.98 -24.81 -5.74
N ASN A 196 -14.33 -23.90 -6.45
CA ASN A 196 -12.88 -23.82 -6.52
C ASN A 196 -12.33 -22.73 -5.60
N SER A 197 -12.25 -23.08 -4.31
CA SER A 197 -11.74 -22.22 -3.24
C SER A 197 -10.25 -21.91 -3.34
N ALA A 198 -9.49 -22.67 -4.14
CA ALA A 198 -8.05 -22.44 -4.32
C ALA A 198 -7.72 -21.07 -4.91
N ASN A 199 -8.69 -20.46 -5.61
CA ASN A 199 -8.52 -19.14 -6.23
C ASN A 199 -9.21 -18.03 -5.43
N HIS A 200 -9.73 -18.31 -4.22
CA HIS A 200 -10.34 -17.27 -3.41
C HIS A 200 -9.25 -16.34 -2.88
N ILE A 201 -9.40 -15.03 -3.08
CA ILE A 201 -8.38 -14.08 -2.64
C ILE A 201 -8.34 -14.01 -1.10
N PRO A 202 -7.18 -14.27 -0.46
CA PRO A 202 -7.05 -14.12 0.97
C PRO A 202 -7.26 -12.68 1.40
N ASN A 203 -8.09 -12.47 2.42
CA ASN A 203 -8.45 -11.14 2.92
C ASN A 203 -8.46 -11.03 4.45
N ILE A 204 -8.25 -12.12 5.19
CA ILE A 204 -8.14 -12.10 6.65
C ILE A 204 -6.95 -12.94 7.14
N ILE A 205 -6.39 -12.61 8.30
CA ILE A 205 -5.34 -13.40 8.96
C ILE A 205 -5.95 -14.73 9.41
N ALA A 206 -5.40 -15.83 8.88
CA ALA A 206 -5.71 -17.19 9.34
C ALA A 206 -4.81 -17.60 10.51
N SER A 207 -3.54 -17.22 10.44
CA SER A 207 -2.53 -17.47 11.48
C SER A 207 -1.40 -16.45 11.38
N GLY A 208 -0.75 -16.18 12.50
CA GLY A 208 0.42 -15.31 12.60
C GLY A 208 0.74 -15.02 14.07
N ASN A 209 1.90 -14.41 14.32
CA ASN A 209 2.30 -14.01 15.67
C ASN A 209 2.08 -12.51 15.84
N LYS A 210 1.31 -12.11 16.86
CA LYS A 210 1.22 -10.69 17.23
C LYS A 210 2.60 -10.22 17.70
N ILE A 211 3.11 -9.15 17.11
CA ILE A 211 4.42 -8.56 17.41
C ILE A 211 4.32 -7.14 17.96
N GLY A 212 3.13 -6.54 17.95
CA GLY A 212 2.88 -5.25 18.58
C GLY A 212 1.43 -4.81 18.46
N ASP A 213 1.13 -3.70 19.10
CA ASP A 213 -0.19 -3.08 19.10
C ASP A 213 -0.30 -2.02 17.99
N ILE A 214 -1.55 -1.67 17.68
CA ILE A 214 -1.87 -0.46 16.92
C ILE A 214 -2.54 0.55 17.85
N THR A 215 -2.43 1.83 17.51
CA THR A 215 -3.18 2.91 18.14
C THR A 215 -4.13 3.52 17.13
N MET A 216 -5.44 3.45 17.39
CA MET A 216 -6.44 4.16 16.59
C MET A 216 -6.29 5.66 16.79
N VAL A 217 -6.39 6.43 15.71
CA VAL A 217 -6.27 7.89 15.72
C VAL A 217 -7.44 8.53 14.99
N GLY A 218 -7.86 9.71 15.44
CA GLY A 218 -8.96 10.45 14.82
C GLY A 218 -8.48 11.47 13.79
N ASP A 219 -9.43 12.10 13.09
CA ASP A 219 -9.18 13.08 12.02
C ASP A 219 -8.23 14.21 12.44
N ALA A 220 -8.38 14.73 13.66
CA ALA A 220 -7.53 15.82 14.16
C ALA A 220 -6.07 15.40 14.32
N GLU A 221 -5.82 14.17 14.76
CA GLU A 221 -4.46 13.64 14.93
C GLU A 221 -3.83 13.29 13.58
N LEU A 222 -4.60 12.72 12.65
CA LEU A 222 -4.17 12.52 11.26
C LEU A 222 -3.77 13.85 10.61
N ALA A 223 -4.62 14.88 10.73
CA ALA A 223 -4.34 16.21 10.18
C ALA A 223 -3.08 16.83 10.80
N ALA A 224 -2.88 16.67 12.11
CA ALA A 224 -1.66 17.12 12.79
C ALA A 224 -0.40 16.37 12.30
N ALA A 225 -0.54 15.11 11.89
CA ALA A 225 0.51 14.32 11.24
C ALA A 225 0.70 14.66 9.73
N GLY A 226 -0.04 15.62 9.20
CA GLY A 226 0.07 16.09 7.81
C GLY A 226 -0.83 15.38 6.80
N PHE A 227 -1.72 14.49 7.25
CA PHE A 227 -2.71 13.86 6.38
C PHE A 227 -3.69 14.91 5.86
N ALA A 228 -3.97 14.85 4.55
CA ALA A 228 -4.87 15.75 3.87
C ALA A 228 -5.95 14.94 3.13
N LEU A 229 -7.15 14.87 3.73
CA LEU A 229 -8.31 14.19 3.14
C LEU A 229 -8.66 14.74 1.74
N GLY A 230 -8.28 15.99 1.44
CA GLY A 230 -8.50 16.62 0.13
C GLY A 230 -7.63 16.08 -1.01
N GLU A 231 -6.66 15.19 -0.74
CA GLU A 231 -5.90 14.53 -1.80
C GLU A 231 -6.66 13.38 -2.47
N PHE A 232 -7.71 12.86 -1.83
CA PHE A 232 -8.62 11.91 -2.47
C PHE A 232 -9.64 12.68 -3.33
N PRO A 233 -9.85 12.24 -4.59
CA PRO A 233 -10.77 12.92 -5.52
C PRO A 233 -12.23 12.86 -5.05
N ALA A 234 -12.58 11.79 -4.33
CA ALA A 234 -13.85 11.61 -3.66
C ALA A 234 -13.64 11.40 -2.16
N ARG A 235 -14.66 11.77 -1.37
CA ARG A 235 -14.63 11.65 0.09
C ARG A 235 -15.54 10.53 0.54
N GLY A 236 -14.98 9.55 1.24
CA GLY A 236 -15.76 8.57 1.97
C GLY A 236 -16.52 9.20 3.13
N LYS A 237 -17.57 8.52 3.58
CA LYS A 237 -18.33 8.88 4.79
C LYS A 237 -17.52 8.73 6.08
N HIS A 238 -16.49 7.89 6.04
CA HIS A 238 -15.66 7.56 7.18
C HIS A 238 -14.18 7.68 6.82
N THR A 239 -13.40 8.20 7.76
CA THR A 239 -11.94 8.15 7.77
C THR A 239 -11.51 7.25 8.92
N ILE A 240 -10.74 6.22 8.63
CA ILE A 240 -10.20 5.28 9.62
C ILE A 240 -8.71 5.53 9.71
N GLY A 241 -8.26 5.99 10.87
CA GLY A 241 -6.86 6.25 11.15
C GLY A 241 -6.29 5.29 12.18
N PHE A 242 -5.10 4.77 11.94
CA PHE A 242 -4.32 4.10 12.96
C PHE A 242 -2.82 4.27 12.72
N LYS A 243 -2.03 4.01 13.76
CA LYS A 243 -0.58 4.05 13.70
C LYS A 243 0.04 2.92 14.52
N PHE A 244 1.27 2.55 14.20
CA PHE A 244 2.04 1.54 14.92
C PHE A 244 3.55 1.78 14.78
N ASP A 245 4.33 1.10 15.62
CA ASP A 245 5.79 1.23 15.61
C ASP A 245 6.38 0.72 14.30
N LYS A 246 7.14 1.56 13.61
CA LYS A 246 7.81 1.22 12.35
C LYS A 246 8.75 0.03 12.50
N SER A 247 9.39 -0.12 13.64
CA SER A 247 10.29 -1.24 13.94
C SER A 247 9.61 -2.62 13.92
N LEU A 248 8.27 -2.67 13.85
CA LEU A 248 7.51 -3.92 13.69
C LEU A 248 7.48 -4.42 12.25
N LEU A 249 7.84 -3.58 11.27
CA LEU A 249 7.93 -3.97 9.86
C LEU A 249 9.38 -4.01 9.37
N PRO A 250 9.67 -4.82 8.33
CA PRO A 250 10.95 -4.77 7.63
C PRO A 250 11.21 -3.39 7.02
N ILE A 251 12.49 -3.12 6.78
CA ILE A 251 12.93 -2.00 5.95
C ILE A 251 12.96 -2.49 4.50
N GLY A 252 12.34 -1.75 3.59
CA GLY A 252 12.36 -2.07 2.17
C GLY A 252 11.07 -1.71 1.45
N ARG A 253 11.01 -2.10 0.18
CA ARG A 253 9.81 -1.95 -0.65
C ARG A 253 8.74 -2.95 -0.19
N TYR A 254 7.49 -2.53 -0.27
CA TYR A 254 6.35 -3.40 0.01
C TYR A 254 5.21 -3.20 -0.99
N THR A 255 4.41 -4.24 -1.13
CA THR A 255 3.04 -4.15 -1.66
C THR A 255 2.08 -4.33 -0.49
N ALA A 256 1.23 -3.35 -0.26
CA ALA A 256 0.16 -3.42 0.72
C ALA A 256 -1.15 -3.81 0.02
N THR A 257 -1.99 -4.60 0.68
CA THR A 257 -3.25 -5.10 0.12
C THR A 257 -4.32 -5.07 1.20
N LEU A 258 -5.44 -4.41 0.91
CA LEU A 258 -6.62 -4.34 1.75
C LEU A 258 -7.84 -4.75 0.95
N LEU A 259 -8.60 -5.69 1.48
CA LEU A 259 -9.89 -6.07 0.94
C LEU A 259 -10.92 -6.03 2.06
N GLN A 260 -12.17 -5.77 1.73
CA GLN A 260 -13.28 -6.04 2.63
C GLN A 260 -13.58 -7.55 2.65
N GLU A 261 -14.30 -8.04 3.66
CA GLU A 261 -14.57 -9.49 3.81
C GLU A 261 -15.27 -10.11 2.60
N CYS A 262 -16.09 -9.30 1.95
CA CYS A 262 -16.86 -9.60 0.75
C CYS A 262 -16.10 -9.36 -0.57
N ASN A 263 -14.87 -8.83 -0.55
CA ASN A 263 -14.12 -8.43 -1.74
C ASN A 263 -14.97 -7.55 -2.69
N ASN A 264 -15.68 -6.57 -2.13
CA ASN A 264 -16.51 -5.67 -2.92
C ASN A 264 -15.71 -4.54 -3.58
N ASP A 265 -14.65 -4.11 -2.90
CA ASP A 265 -13.74 -3.07 -3.36
C ASP A 265 -12.33 -3.40 -2.85
N PRO A 266 -11.44 -3.89 -3.73
CA PRO A 266 -10.07 -4.23 -3.35
C PRO A 266 -9.13 -3.04 -3.52
N LEU A 267 -8.14 -2.87 -2.63
CA LEU A 267 -7.17 -1.77 -2.68
C LEU A 267 -5.74 -2.28 -2.51
N ALA A 268 -4.82 -1.77 -3.32
CA ALA A 268 -3.41 -2.09 -3.29
C ALA A 268 -2.55 -0.82 -3.34
N ALA A 269 -1.52 -0.77 -2.49
CA ALA A 269 -0.58 0.35 -2.45
C ALA A 269 0.86 -0.16 -2.60
N ILE A 270 1.69 0.54 -3.34
CA ILE A 270 3.13 0.27 -3.41
C ILE A 270 3.83 1.32 -2.56
N GLY A 271 4.71 0.89 -1.68
CA GLY A 271 5.50 1.81 -0.86
C GLY A 271 6.89 1.28 -0.55
N ALA A 272 7.61 2.07 0.24
CA ALA A 272 8.86 1.64 0.84
C ALA A 272 8.97 2.22 2.24
N THR A 273 9.42 1.40 3.18
CA THR A 273 9.91 1.86 4.47
C THR A 273 11.37 2.25 4.30
N ALA A 274 11.67 3.54 4.31
CA ALA A 274 13.02 4.05 4.06
C ALA A 274 13.80 4.22 5.38
N VAL A 275 15.13 4.22 5.25
CA VAL A 275 16.04 4.90 6.18
C VAL A 275 16.45 6.19 5.46
N PRO A 276 16.50 7.37 6.11
CA PRO A 276 16.99 8.58 5.47
C PRO A 276 18.36 8.32 4.85
N GLU A 277 18.48 8.56 3.54
CA GLU A 277 19.77 8.62 2.87
C GLU A 277 20.66 9.61 3.66
N PRO A 278 21.91 9.26 4.05
CA PRO A 278 22.76 10.11 4.91
C PRO A 278 23.19 11.45 4.30
N SER A 279 22.63 11.87 3.17
CA SER A 279 22.99 13.09 2.45
C SER A 279 22.79 14.38 3.28
N SER A 280 21.91 14.37 4.28
CA SER A 280 21.76 15.47 5.25
C SER A 280 22.90 15.56 6.27
N ILE A 281 23.55 14.45 6.61
CA ILE A 281 24.73 14.41 7.51
C ILE A 281 25.99 14.85 6.74
N LEU A 282 26.13 14.45 5.47
CA LEU A 282 27.26 14.86 4.64
C LEU A 282 27.24 16.36 4.30
N ALA A 283 26.07 16.94 4.06
CA ALA A 283 25.92 18.39 3.84
C ALA A 283 26.36 19.19 5.07
N THR A 284 26.09 18.66 6.27
CA THR A 284 26.51 19.28 7.53
C THR A 284 28.02 19.18 7.76
N MET A 285 28.65 18.03 7.42
CA MET A 285 30.10 17.86 7.53
C MET A 285 30.91 18.67 6.49
N LEU A 286 30.41 18.83 5.27
CA LEU A 286 31.04 19.67 4.25
C LEU A 286 30.94 21.18 4.60
N GLY A 287 29.87 21.60 5.28
CA GLY A 287 29.71 22.95 5.81
C GLY A 287 30.79 23.32 6.85
N PHE A 288 31.10 22.42 7.78
CA PHE A 288 32.17 22.66 8.76
C PHE A 288 33.58 22.57 8.16
N GLY A 289 33.79 21.73 7.13
CA GLY A 289 35.07 21.65 6.40
C GLY A 289 35.39 22.92 5.60
N ALA A 290 34.40 23.53 4.95
CA ALA A 290 34.58 24.74 4.15
C ALA A 290 34.94 25.98 4.99
N PHE A 291 34.38 26.12 6.20
CA PHE A 291 34.74 27.22 7.11
C PHE A 291 36.15 27.08 7.71
N GLY A 292 36.65 25.85 7.91
CA GLY A 292 38.01 25.60 8.38
C GLY A 292 39.09 25.94 7.36
N VAL A 293 38.83 25.69 6.06
CA VAL A 293 39.78 25.97 4.97
C VAL A 293 39.82 27.46 4.61
N TRP A 294 38.69 28.18 4.70
CA TRP A 294 38.65 29.61 4.41
C TRP A 294 39.41 30.46 5.44
N ARG A 295 39.40 30.04 6.71
CA ARG A 295 40.10 30.76 7.79
C ARG A 295 41.63 30.64 7.70
N LYS A 296 42.17 29.52 7.22
CA LYS A 296 43.62 29.34 6.99
C LYS A 296 44.16 30.08 5.76
N ARG A 297 43.32 30.37 4.75
CA ARG A 297 43.75 31.14 3.56
C ARG A 297 43.91 32.64 3.84
N LYS A 298 43.13 33.23 4.76
CA LYS A 298 43.28 34.65 5.11
C LYS A 298 44.49 34.96 6.01
N GLN A 299 45.01 33.99 6.76
CA GLN A 299 46.21 34.19 7.59
C GLN A 299 47.53 34.10 6.81
N LYS A 300 47.54 33.55 5.59
CA LYS A 300 48.75 33.45 4.75
C LYS A 300 48.93 34.60 3.74
N LEU A 301 48.00 35.56 3.71
CA LEU A 301 48.04 36.73 2.81
C LEU A 301 48.35 38.04 3.56
N ALA A 302 48.74 37.95 4.84
CA ALA A 302 49.03 39.10 5.71
C ALA A 302 50.46 39.09 6.31
N THR A 303 51.39 38.44 5.64
CA THR A 303 52.85 38.45 5.89
C THR A 303 53.57 38.50 4.56
#